data_AF-A0AAD4DET7-F1
#
_entry.id   AF-A0AAD4DET7-F1
#
_cell.length_a   1.000
_cell.length_b   1.000
_cell.length_c   1.000
_cell.angle_alpha   90.00
_cell.angle_beta   90.00
_cell.angle_gamma   90.00
#
_symmetry.space_group_name_H-M   'P 1'
#
loop_
_entity.id
_entity.type
_entity.pdbx_description
1 polymer ?
#
loop_
_entity_poly.entity_id
_entity_poly.type
_entity_poly.pdbx_seq_one_letter_code
_entity_poly.pdbx_strand_id
1 'polypeptide(L)'
;MIRSLEGEEEGYISDLQTRSTGPDGDFVFNASFSKQPERARLYAVRLQIYNCSCALQAYLVEIEKTDPALADEERFSLLQTMMIRRDRLLMEVRAYVDHGHGEVGMNAGYVKRNRRLAEHITSTFSLPGTY
;
A
#
# COMPACT_ATOMS: atom_id res chain seq x y z
N MET A 1 14.26 -9.81 -0.53
CA MET A 1 14.04 -8.61 0.31
C MET A 1 12.59 -8.15 0.26
N ILE A 2 12.05 -7.76 -0.91
CA ILE A 2 10.64 -7.34 -1.04
C ILE A 2 9.67 -8.41 -0.51
N ARG A 3 9.73 -9.67 -0.97
CA ARG A 3 8.83 -10.75 -0.49
C ARG A 3 8.75 -10.91 1.04
N SER A 4 9.86 -10.67 1.76
CA SER A 4 9.85 -10.73 3.23
C SER A 4 9.05 -9.58 3.84
N LEU A 5 9.16 -8.38 3.25
CA LEU A 5 8.38 -7.21 3.64
C LEU A 5 6.90 -7.38 3.28
N GLU A 6 6.58 -8.06 2.17
CA GLU A 6 5.19 -8.37 1.80
C GLU A 6 4.54 -9.29 2.84
N GLY A 7 5.24 -10.32 3.30
CA GLY A 7 4.75 -11.17 4.39
C GLY A 7 4.58 -10.41 5.72
N GLU A 8 5.49 -9.48 6.03
CA GLU A 8 5.35 -8.63 7.22
C GLU A 8 4.14 -7.68 7.10
N GLU A 9 3.93 -7.09 5.93
CA GLU A 9 2.75 -6.26 5.66
C GLU A 9 1.45 -7.05 5.85
N GLU A 10 1.36 -8.26 5.30
CA GLU A 10 0.20 -9.13 5.45
C GLU A 10 -0.09 -9.47 6.91
N GLY A 11 0.96 -9.73 7.70
CA GLY A 11 0.84 -9.94 9.15
C GLY A 11 0.20 -8.74 9.84
N TYR A 12 0.71 -7.53 9.60
CA TYR A 12 0.12 -6.33 10.19
C TYR A 12 -1.30 -6.05 9.70
N ILE A 13 -1.61 -6.29 8.42
CA ILE A 13 -2.98 -6.14 7.90
C ILE A 13 -3.92 -7.09 8.64
N SER A 14 -3.53 -8.36 8.80
CA SER A 14 -4.33 -9.36 9.51
C SER A 14 -4.56 -8.96 10.98
N ASP A 15 -3.52 -8.50 11.68
CA ASP A 15 -3.60 -8.05 13.08
C ASP A 15 -4.45 -6.79 13.28
N LEU A 16 -4.56 -5.98 12.23
CA LEU A 16 -5.34 -4.75 12.20
C LEU A 16 -6.73 -4.96 11.62
N GLN A 17 -7.09 -6.16 11.16
CA GLN A 17 -8.46 -6.47 10.76
C GLN A 17 -9.23 -7.04 11.96
N THR A 18 -10.43 -6.52 12.19
CA THR A 18 -11.38 -7.04 13.18
C THR A 18 -12.70 -7.34 12.49
N ARG A 19 -13.43 -8.34 12.98
CA ARG A 19 -14.81 -8.53 12.52
C ARG A 19 -15.66 -7.35 12.98
N SER A 20 -16.42 -6.80 12.05
CA SER A 20 -17.49 -5.84 12.33
C SER A 20 -18.56 -6.53 13.17
N THR A 21 -19.16 -5.77 14.08
CA THR A 21 -20.31 -6.23 14.88
C THR A 21 -21.63 -6.10 14.13
N GLY A 22 -21.60 -5.65 12.87
CA GLY A 22 -22.77 -5.54 12.01
C GLY A 22 -23.33 -6.90 11.56
N PRO A 23 -24.56 -6.92 11.01
CA PRO A 23 -25.26 -8.15 10.61
C PRO A 23 -24.51 -8.98 9.56
N ASP A 24 -23.66 -8.34 8.76
CA ASP A 24 -22.91 -9.00 7.67
C ASP A 24 -21.55 -9.58 8.14
N GLY A 25 -21.07 -9.21 9.34
CA GLY A 25 -19.84 -9.78 9.92
C GLY A 25 -18.54 -9.46 9.17
N ASP A 26 -18.56 -8.46 8.27
CA ASP A 26 -17.42 -8.06 7.44
C ASP A 26 -16.17 -7.71 8.26
N PHE A 27 -14.98 -7.95 7.70
CA PHE A 27 -13.73 -7.52 8.33
C PHE A 27 -13.46 -6.04 8.06
N VAL A 28 -13.35 -5.27 9.13
CA VAL A 28 -13.04 -3.84 9.10
C VAL A 28 -11.68 -3.56 9.72
N PHE A 29 -11.06 -2.46 9.33
CA PHE A 29 -9.77 -2.07 9.88
C PHE A 29 -9.96 -1.50 11.29
N ASN A 30 -9.30 -2.10 12.28
CA ASN A 30 -9.37 -1.77 13.69
C ASN A 30 -8.78 -0.36 13.92
N ALA A 31 -9.67 0.58 14.16
CA ALA A 31 -9.37 2.00 14.34
C ALA A 31 -8.98 2.40 15.77
N SER A 32 -8.99 1.47 16.73
CA SER A 32 -8.75 1.75 18.15
C SER A 32 -7.37 2.38 18.42
N PHE A 33 -7.28 3.18 19.48
CA PHE A 33 -6.04 3.88 19.88
C PHE A 33 -4.89 2.92 20.23
N SER A 34 -5.21 1.78 20.84
CA SER A 34 -4.21 0.76 21.20
C SER A 34 -3.47 0.18 20.00
N LYS A 35 -4.05 0.30 18.79
CA LYS A 35 -3.49 -0.19 17.53
C LYS A 35 -2.71 0.86 16.72
N GLN A 36 -2.52 2.08 17.26
CA GLN A 36 -1.71 3.12 16.60
C GLN A 36 -0.25 2.69 16.33
N PRO A 37 0.46 2.03 17.26
CA PRO A 37 1.84 1.58 17.02
C PRO A 37 1.94 0.60 15.84
N GLU A 38 1.03 -0.35 15.74
CA GLU A 38 0.96 -1.34 14.67
C GLU A 38 0.65 -0.66 13.33
N ARG A 39 -0.26 0.32 13.30
CA ARG A 39 -0.50 1.14 12.09
C ARG A 39 0.74 1.91 11.65
N ALA A 40 1.53 2.43 12.60
CA ALA A 40 2.79 3.10 12.28
C ALA A 40 3.82 2.13 11.70
N ARG A 41 3.91 0.90 12.23
CA ARG A 41 4.78 -0.16 11.71
C ARG A 41 4.34 -0.63 10.32
N LEU A 42 3.04 -0.86 10.11
CA LEU A 42 2.47 -1.16 8.80
C LEU A 42 2.85 -0.10 7.77
N TYR A 43 2.70 1.18 8.11
CA TYR A 43 3.11 2.25 7.21
C TYR A 43 4.61 2.25 6.92
N ALA A 44 5.45 1.98 7.92
CA ALA A 44 6.89 1.89 7.73
C ALA A 44 7.28 0.76 6.76
N VAL A 45 6.68 -0.42 6.90
CA VAL A 45 6.88 -1.55 5.98
C VAL A 45 6.44 -1.18 4.57
N ARG A 46 5.25 -0.58 4.42
CA ARG A 46 4.73 -0.12 3.12
C ARG A 46 5.65 0.88 2.43
N LEU A 47 6.22 1.81 3.20
CA LEU A 47 7.18 2.77 2.69
C LEU A 47 8.49 2.09 2.27
N GLN A 48 8.96 1.09 3.03
CA GLN A 48 10.14 0.31 2.63
C GLN A 48 9.90 -0.46 1.33
N ILE A 49 8.73 -1.10 1.18
CA ILE A 49 8.36 -1.77 -0.07
C ILE A 49 8.40 -0.77 -1.24
N TYR A 50 7.76 0.39 -1.09
CA TYR A 50 7.78 1.44 -2.11
C TYR A 50 9.21 1.86 -2.49
N ASN A 51 10.07 2.12 -1.49
CA ASN A 51 11.46 2.52 -1.74
C ASN A 51 12.26 1.41 -2.44
N CYS A 52 12.07 0.15 -2.04
CA CYS A 52 12.68 -1.00 -2.72
C CYS A 52 12.20 -1.12 -4.17
N SER A 53 10.91 -0.88 -4.43
CA SER A 53 10.34 -0.87 -5.78
C SER A 53 10.93 0.24 -6.64
N CYS A 54 11.16 1.45 -6.09
CA CYS A 54 11.86 2.52 -6.80
C CYS A 54 13.31 2.14 -7.13
N ALA A 55 14.02 1.50 -6.21
CA ALA A 55 15.37 1.01 -6.47
C ALA A 55 15.37 -0.07 -7.57
N LEU A 56 14.40 -0.99 -7.55
CA LEU A 56 14.25 -2.02 -8.59
C LEU A 56 13.99 -1.37 -9.96
N GLN A 57 13.12 -0.36 -10.04
CA GLN A 57 12.89 0.38 -11.28
C GLN A 57 14.20 1.00 -11.83
N ALA A 58 15.05 1.55 -10.97
CA ALA A 58 16.35 2.07 -11.38
C ALA A 58 17.29 0.95 -11.90
N TYR A 59 17.29 -0.22 -11.25
CA TYR A 59 18.06 -1.38 -11.75
C TYR A 59 17.54 -1.88 -13.10
N LEU A 60 16.24 -1.85 -13.35
CA LEU A 60 15.66 -2.25 -14.63
C LEU A 60 16.12 -1.37 -15.79
N VAL A 61 16.42 -0.08 -15.56
CA VAL A 61 17.01 0.80 -16.59
C VAL A 61 18.43 0.35 -16.98
N GLU A 62 19.18 -0.22 -16.04
CA GLU A 62 20.51 -0.78 -16.35
C GLU A 62 20.39 -2.12 -17.07
N ILE A 63 19.47 -2.99 -16.64
CA ILE A 63 19.20 -4.28 -17.31
C ILE A 63 18.74 -4.06 -18.74
N GLU A 64 17.92 -3.04 -19.01
CA GLU A 64 17.42 -2.69 -20.34
C GLU A 64 18.54 -2.48 -21.37
N LYS A 65 19.74 -2.05 -20.94
CA LYS A 65 20.91 -1.88 -21.83
C LYS A 65 21.48 -3.22 -22.32
N THR A 66 21.25 -4.30 -21.58
CA THR A 66 21.77 -5.64 -21.85
C THR A 66 20.70 -6.64 -22.28
N ASP A 67 19.52 -6.56 -21.69
CA ASP A 67 18.37 -7.44 -21.93
C ASP A 67 17.06 -6.64 -21.82
N PRO A 68 16.64 -5.99 -22.92
CA PRO A 68 15.42 -5.19 -22.95
C PRO A 68 14.16 -6.02 -22.67
N ALA A 69 14.12 -7.28 -23.15
CA ALA A 69 12.94 -8.13 -23.02
C ALA A 69 12.68 -8.50 -21.56
N LEU A 70 13.74 -8.89 -20.84
CA LEU A 70 13.65 -9.14 -19.40
C LEU A 70 13.29 -7.87 -18.63
N ALA A 71 13.89 -6.72 -18.99
CA ALA A 71 13.60 -5.46 -18.33
C ALA A 71 12.12 -5.05 -18.46
N ASP A 72 11.51 -5.27 -19.63
CA ASP A 72 10.10 -4.96 -19.88
C ASP A 72 9.14 -5.90 -19.12
N GLU A 73 9.42 -7.21 -19.10
CA GLU A 73 8.63 -8.19 -18.35
C GLU A 73 8.60 -7.85 -16.85
N GLU A 74 9.76 -7.60 -16.27
CA GLU A 74 9.91 -7.27 -14.85
C GLU A 74 9.29 -5.89 -14.53
N ARG A 75 9.41 -4.91 -15.44
CA ARG A 75 8.79 -3.59 -15.29
C ARG A 75 7.26 -3.69 -15.27
N PHE A 76 6.69 -4.52 -16.13
CA PHE A 76 5.25 -4.76 -16.15
C PHE A 76 4.76 -5.45 -14.87
N SER A 77 5.47 -6.48 -14.40
CA SER A 77 5.19 -7.17 -13.14
C SER A 77 5.26 -6.22 -11.93
N LEU A 78 6.31 -5.39 -11.87
CA LEU A 78 6.49 -4.38 -10.84
C LEU A 78 5.35 -3.35 -10.84
N LEU A 79 5.00 -2.85 -12.03
CA LEU A 79 3.89 -1.93 -12.22
C LEU A 79 2.57 -2.51 -11.68
N GLN A 80 2.21 -3.73 -12.09
CA GLN A 80 0.98 -4.39 -11.63
C GLN A 80 0.95 -4.52 -10.11
N THR A 81 2.06 -4.96 -9.52
CA THR A 81 2.20 -5.09 -8.06
C THR A 81 1.98 -3.76 -7.35
N MET A 82 2.59 -2.68 -7.86
CA MET A 82 2.44 -1.35 -7.27
C MET A 82 1.02 -0.79 -7.45
N MET A 83 0.35 -1.05 -8.58
CA MET A 83 -1.05 -0.64 -8.77
C MET A 83 -2.01 -1.35 -7.82
N ILE A 84 -1.84 -2.66 -7.59
CA ILE A 84 -2.64 -3.40 -6.61
C ILE A 84 -2.46 -2.79 -5.21
N ARG A 85 -1.22 -2.44 -4.85
CA ARG A 85 -0.90 -1.79 -3.56
C ARG A 85 -1.55 -0.42 -3.44
N ARG A 86 -1.51 0.41 -4.49
CA ARG A 86 -2.23 1.69 -4.55
C ARG A 86 -3.71 1.48 -4.26
N ASP A 87 -4.34 0.51 -4.90
CA ASP A 87 -5.79 0.28 -4.76
C ASP A 87 -6.17 -0.17 -3.36
N ARG A 88 -5.35 -1.04 -2.73
CA ARG A 88 -5.53 -1.42 -1.32
C ARG A 88 -5.45 -0.21 -0.39
N LEU A 89 -4.45 0.67 -0.57
CA LEU A 89 -4.32 1.91 0.21
C LEU A 89 -5.54 2.82 0.06
N LEU A 90 -6.03 2.98 -1.18
CA LEU A 90 -7.21 3.82 -1.46
C LEU A 90 -8.50 3.20 -0.90
N MET A 91 -8.64 1.88 -0.94
CA MET A 91 -9.77 1.17 -0.33
C MET A 91 -9.80 1.38 1.19
N GLU A 92 -8.66 1.28 1.86
CA GLU A 92 -8.56 1.56 3.30
C GLU A 92 -8.88 3.03 3.64
N VAL A 93 -8.43 3.96 2.80
CA VAL A 93 -8.77 5.39 2.94
C VAL A 93 -10.27 5.62 2.77
N ARG A 94 -10.93 4.95 1.81
CA ARG A 94 -12.39 5.06 1.59
C ARG A 94 -13.18 4.44 2.73
N ALA A 95 -12.83 3.22 3.14
CA ALA A 95 -13.47 2.55 4.26
C ALA A 95 -13.45 3.42 5.53
N TYR A 96 -12.36 4.13 5.78
CA TYR A 96 -12.28 5.09 6.87
C TYR A 96 -13.21 6.30 6.73
N VAL A 97 -13.32 6.88 5.53
CA VAL A 97 -14.21 8.02 5.26
C VAL A 97 -15.68 7.60 5.44
N ASP A 98 -16.04 6.41 4.99
CA ASP A 98 -17.42 5.90 5.00
C ASP A 98 -17.89 5.54 6.43
N HIS A 99 -16.98 5.24 7.37
CA HIS A 99 -17.32 4.83 8.74
C HIS A 99 -17.58 6.00 9.73
N GLY A 100 -17.64 7.25 9.26
CA GLY A 100 -18.25 8.35 10.01
C GLY A 100 -17.42 8.99 11.15
N HIS A 101 -17.69 10.27 11.38
CA HIS A 101 -16.87 11.28 12.08
C HIS A 101 -16.54 11.07 13.57
N GLY A 102 -16.97 9.98 14.22
CA GLY A 102 -16.77 9.77 15.66
C GLY A 102 -15.32 9.43 16.06
N GLU A 103 -14.60 8.68 15.22
CA GLU A 103 -13.20 8.29 15.42
C GLU A 103 -12.23 9.03 14.47
N VAL A 104 -12.75 10.07 13.78
CA VAL A 104 -12.08 10.72 12.65
C VAL A 104 -10.85 11.56 13.04
N GLY A 105 -10.79 12.02 14.30
CA GLY A 105 -9.60 12.73 14.80
C GLY A 105 -8.38 11.81 14.97
N MET A 106 -8.58 10.54 15.34
CA MET A 106 -7.48 9.68 15.81
C MET A 106 -6.72 8.97 14.68
N ASN A 107 -7.32 8.78 13.50
CA ASN A 107 -6.71 8.08 12.38
C ASN A 107 -6.47 8.96 11.14
N ALA A 108 -6.73 10.27 11.23
CA ALA A 108 -6.43 11.23 10.17
C ALA A 108 -4.97 11.16 9.70
N GLY A 109 -4.03 10.92 10.63
CA GLY A 109 -2.61 10.75 10.32
C GLY A 109 -2.29 9.47 9.54
N TYR A 110 -3.01 8.37 9.79
CA TYR A 110 -2.88 7.12 9.03
C TYR A 110 -3.42 7.30 7.61
N VAL A 111 -4.62 7.86 7.50
CA VAL A 111 -5.32 8.10 6.23
C VAL A 111 -4.53 9.03 5.32
N LYS A 112 -4.01 10.13 5.87
CA LYS A 112 -3.16 11.08 5.13
C LYS A 112 -1.89 10.40 4.62
N ARG A 113 -1.29 9.51 5.40
CA ARG A 113 -0.09 8.76 5.03
C ARG A 113 -0.37 7.76 3.90
N ASN A 114 -1.45 6.99 4.00
CA ASN A 114 -1.86 6.05 2.95
C ASN A 114 -2.24 6.77 1.66
N ARG A 115 -2.98 7.88 1.74
CA ARG A 115 -3.31 8.70 0.57
C ARG A 115 -2.05 9.20 -0.14
N ARG A 116 -1.12 9.80 0.60
CA ARG A 116 0.15 10.27 0.03
C ARG A 116 0.96 9.14 -0.60
N LEU A 117 1.03 7.98 0.04
CA LEU A 117 1.75 6.84 -0.52
C LEU A 117 1.09 6.36 -1.82
N ALA A 118 -0.25 6.31 -1.88
CA ALA A 118 -0.97 6.00 -3.11
C ALA A 118 -0.69 7.02 -4.23
N GLU A 119 -0.64 8.32 -3.91
CA GLU A 119 -0.27 9.39 -4.85
C GLU A 119 1.18 9.23 -5.36
N HIS A 120 2.13 8.90 -4.48
CA HIS A 120 3.51 8.61 -4.85
C HIS A 120 3.62 7.38 -5.77
N ILE A 121 2.88 6.31 -5.45
CA ILE A 121 2.83 5.12 -6.30
C ILE A 121 2.28 5.49 -7.69
N THR A 122 1.18 6.22 -7.75
CA THR A 122 0.58 6.66 -9.03
C THR A 122 1.56 7.48 -9.84
N SER A 123 2.24 8.46 -9.24
CA SER A 123 3.18 9.33 -9.99
C SER A 123 4.46 8.62 -10.44
N THR A 124 4.90 7.59 -9.71
CA THR A 124 6.14 6.85 -10.02
C THR A 124 5.90 5.71 -11.02
N PHE A 125 4.76 5.04 -10.88
CA PHE A 125 4.42 3.83 -11.61
C PHE A 125 3.16 4.04 -12.47
N SER A 126 2.95 5.20 -13.08
CA SER A 126 1.84 5.39 -14.01
C SER A 126 2.19 4.80 -15.39
N LEU A 127 1.20 4.21 -16.05
CA LEU A 127 1.30 3.92 -17.48
C LEU A 127 1.31 5.24 -18.26
N PRO A 128 2.18 5.42 -19.26
CA PRO A 128 2.05 6.53 -20.19
C PRO A 128 0.72 6.39 -20.95
N GLY A 129 -0.19 7.36 -20.83
CA GLY A 129 -1.32 7.51 -21.75
C GLY A 129 -2.74 7.26 -21.24
N THR A 130 -2.98 7.18 -19.92
CA THR A 130 -4.37 7.21 -19.39
C THR A 130 -4.67 8.59 -18.77
N TYR A 131 -5.15 9.51 -19.61
CA TYR A 131 -5.92 10.70 -19.21
C TYR A 131 -7.31 10.61 -19.84
#